data_AF-A0A0N4U0H0-F1
#
_entry.id   AF-A0A0N4U0H0-F1
#
_cell.length_a   1.000
_cell.length_b   1.000
_cell.length_c   1.000
_cell.angle_alpha   90.00
_cell.angle_beta   90.00
_cell.angle_gamma   90.00
#
_symmetry.space_group_name_H-M   'P 1'
#
loop_
_entity.id
_entity.type
_entity.pdbx_description
1 polymer ?
#
loop_
_entity_poly.entity_id
_entity_poly.type
_entity_poly.pdbx_seq_one_letter_code
_entity_poly.pdbx_strand_id
1 'polypeptide(L)'
;MATTWADIKRLAADLQRVQLLEGTKKLSEKNCVEVVSILIGSKAVDLVFTVDGQHYITKKHLLTEIKNECLGNGGRISLSALAQVLNVNYDVIESVGSFHRLSHSRLLENALFFFFRCYIDHLCSEINEQLTEVGALSISYLVKNWNLPFDLLNDHIFAKVGCKINATRDFDILYTQNYLSAQKNLIRAVVNALTKVTPVSKMIDSIGISPSLFWTLFDELLSCNEIPGKTIGSRNSSHIFYVPNIHTKLSRLFVTKTFAEHQLLELSILKKLSITDPLSFLKELLPESDFKSLIFLPSKLLKEIMENVENEVQLVDRTTIEKSKKGQKQASKTEDVVGDFFYIDLFIILIFYYCFIFLFFFLLVDHLC
;
A
#
# COMPACT_ATOMS: atom_id res chain seq x y z
N MET A 1 40.84 -75.45 -16.39
CA MET A 1 39.39 -75.37 -16.64
C MET A 1 38.94 -73.98 -16.26
N ALA A 2 38.40 -73.20 -17.18
CA ALA A 2 37.91 -71.86 -16.87
C ALA A 2 36.72 -72.01 -15.92
N THR A 3 36.82 -71.50 -14.70
CA THR A 3 35.70 -71.41 -13.76
C THR A 3 34.56 -70.70 -14.46
N THR A 4 33.45 -71.41 -14.67
CA THR A 4 32.30 -70.81 -15.35
C THR A 4 31.56 -69.90 -14.37
N TRP A 5 30.88 -68.88 -14.88
CA TRP A 5 30.06 -68.00 -14.03
C TRP A 5 28.96 -68.78 -13.28
N ALA A 6 28.51 -69.90 -13.84
CA ALA A 6 27.59 -70.83 -13.18
C ALA A 6 28.22 -71.46 -11.92
N ASP A 7 29.50 -71.85 -11.99
CA ASP A 7 30.24 -72.40 -10.85
C ASP A 7 30.39 -71.35 -9.74
N ILE A 8 30.71 -70.10 -10.10
CA ILE A 8 30.82 -68.99 -9.14
C ILE A 8 29.48 -68.73 -8.45
N LYS A 9 28.37 -68.69 -9.19
CA LYS A 9 27.03 -68.55 -8.61
C LYS A 9 26.68 -69.69 -7.66
N ARG A 10 27.04 -70.92 -8.02
CA ARG A 10 26.81 -72.10 -7.18
C ARG A 10 27.60 -72.00 -5.87
N LEU A 11 28.89 -71.65 -5.95
CA LEU A 11 29.75 -71.44 -4.78
C LEU A 11 29.23 -70.30 -3.90
N ALA A 12 28.75 -69.20 -4.48
CA ALA A 12 28.15 -68.10 -3.72
C ALA A 12 26.87 -68.52 -2.98
N ALA A 13 26.01 -69.32 -3.62
CA ALA A 13 24.80 -69.85 -3.00
C ALA A 13 25.13 -70.83 -1.86
N ASP A 14 26.12 -71.71 -2.05
CA ASP A 14 26.59 -72.61 -0.99
C ASP A 14 27.23 -71.86 0.17
N LEU A 15 28.05 -70.83 -0.11
CA LEU A 15 28.60 -69.94 0.90
C LEU A 15 27.48 -69.28 1.71
N GLN A 16 26.50 -68.68 1.03
CA GLN A 16 25.36 -68.03 1.68
C GLN A 16 24.60 -69.02 2.58
N ARG A 17 24.32 -70.23 2.08
CA ARG A 17 23.67 -71.28 2.88
C ARG A 17 24.46 -71.64 4.13
N VAL A 18 25.78 -71.76 4.02
CA VAL A 18 26.66 -72.04 5.16
C VAL A 18 26.71 -70.87 6.15
N GLN A 19 26.71 -69.62 5.68
CA GLN A 19 26.74 -68.44 6.55
C GLN A 19 25.41 -68.17 7.28
N LEU A 20 24.28 -68.67 6.74
CA LEU A 20 22.97 -68.62 7.38
C LEU A 20 22.78 -69.69 8.47
N LEU A 21 23.55 -70.79 8.41
CA LEU A 21 23.52 -71.83 9.43
C LEU A 21 24.39 -71.39 10.62
N GLU A 22 23.82 -71.38 11.82
CA GLU A 22 24.59 -71.14 13.05
C GLU A 22 25.62 -72.26 13.22
N GLY A 23 26.91 -71.92 13.06
CA GLY A 23 27.98 -72.90 13.12
C GLY A 23 29.37 -72.30 13.05
N THR A 24 30.38 -73.14 13.30
CA THR A 24 31.81 -72.79 13.38
C THR A 24 32.42 -72.29 12.07
N LYS A 25 31.72 -72.44 10.93
CA LYS A 25 32.18 -72.01 9.60
C LYS A 25 31.74 -70.57 9.23
N LYS A 26 31.16 -69.82 10.17
CA LYS A 26 30.82 -68.41 9.94
C LYS A 26 32.10 -67.60 9.77
N LEU A 27 32.07 -66.65 8.83
CA LEU A 27 33.18 -65.73 8.63
C LEU A 27 33.39 -64.91 9.91
N SER A 28 34.65 -64.82 10.34
CA SER A 28 35.04 -63.91 11.41
C SER A 28 34.87 -62.47 10.95
N GLU A 29 34.64 -61.56 11.90
CA GLU A 29 34.52 -60.13 11.62
C GLU A 29 35.75 -59.58 10.88
N LYS A 30 36.95 -60.01 11.27
CA LYS A 30 38.21 -59.65 10.61
C LYS A 30 38.23 -60.03 9.12
N ASN A 31 37.76 -61.24 8.79
CA ASN A 31 37.68 -61.68 7.40
C ASN A 31 36.64 -60.86 6.62
N CYS A 32 35.52 -60.51 7.24
CA CYS A 32 34.50 -59.65 6.62
C CYS A 32 35.06 -58.26 6.30
N VAL A 33 35.76 -57.63 7.26
CA VAL A 33 36.40 -56.32 7.09
C VAL A 33 37.43 -56.36 5.95
N GLU A 34 38.24 -57.42 5.88
CA GLU A 34 39.23 -57.61 4.81
C GLU A 34 38.55 -57.73 3.44
N VAL A 35 37.49 -58.54 3.31
CA VAL A 35 36.71 -58.67 2.07
C VAL A 35 36.12 -57.32 1.65
N VAL A 36 35.54 -56.56 2.59
CA VAL A 36 35.00 -55.22 2.32
C VAL A 36 36.10 -54.26 1.87
N SER A 37 37.28 -54.30 2.50
CA SER A 37 38.42 -53.46 2.10
C SER A 37 38.90 -53.76 0.68
N ILE A 38 38.90 -55.04 0.27
CA ILE A 38 39.22 -55.46 -1.11
C ILE A 38 38.17 -54.96 -2.10
N LEU A 39 36.88 -54.99 -1.72
CA LEU A 39 35.78 -54.46 -2.54
C LEU A 39 35.85 -52.94 -2.71
N ILE A 40 36.22 -52.21 -1.65
CA ILE A 40 36.47 -50.77 -1.71
C ILE A 40 37.69 -50.47 -2.61
N GLY A 41 38.79 -51.21 -2.43
CA GLY A 41 40.02 -51.04 -3.22
C GLY A 41 39.84 -51.33 -4.72
N SER A 42 38.97 -52.27 -5.06
CA SER A 42 38.57 -52.57 -6.44
C SER A 42 37.53 -51.60 -7.02
N LYS A 43 37.06 -50.61 -6.24
CA LYS A 43 35.99 -49.65 -6.59
C LYS A 43 34.67 -50.32 -7.00
N ALA A 44 34.44 -51.56 -6.54
CA ALA A 44 33.23 -52.30 -6.85
C ALA A 44 32.02 -51.82 -6.03
N VAL A 45 32.27 -51.23 -4.85
CA VAL A 45 31.23 -50.77 -3.91
C VAL A 45 31.58 -49.39 -3.37
N ASP A 46 30.59 -48.50 -3.32
CA ASP A 46 30.71 -47.14 -2.78
C ASP A 46 30.11 -47.09 -1.37
N LEU A 47 30.99 -47.09 -0.37
CA LEU A 47 30.67 -47.18 1.06
C LEU A 47 31.10 -45.92 1.80
N VAL A 48 30.34 -45.59 2.83
CA VAL A 48 30.56 -44.50 3.77
C VAL A 48 30.79 -45.10 5.14
N PHE A 49 31.65 -44.45 5.92
CA PHE A 49 31.90 -44.81 7.31
C PHE A 49 31.08 -43.94 8.24
N THR A 50 30.57 -44.58 9.28
CA THR A 50 30.09 -43.88 10.48
C THR A 50 31.26 -43.18 11.18
N VAL A 51 30.99 -42.12 11.93
CA VAL A 51 32.02 -41.31 12.61
C VAL A 51 32.75 -42.12 13.69
N ASP A 52 32.09 -43.10 14.28
CA ASP A 52 32.69 -44.04 15.24
C ASP A 52 33.51 -45.16 14.56
N GLY A 53 33.43 -45.28 13.24
CA GLY A 53 34.12 -46.30 12.44
C GLY A 53 33.56 -47.72 12.59
N GLN A 54 32.41 -47.91 13.24
CA GLN A 54 31.88 -49.25 13.54
C GLN A 54 31.05 -49.85 12.41
N HIS A 55 30.45 -49.00 11.57
CA HIS A 55 29.50 -49.42 10.55
C HIS A 55 29.87 -48.93 9.15
N TYR A 56 29.71 -49.82 8.17
CA TYR A 56 29.76 -49.50 6.74
C TYR A 56 28.36 -49.25 6.22
N ILE A 57 28.14 -48.06 5.65
CA ILE A 57 26.84 -47.66 5.11
C ILE A 57 26.97 -47.46 3.60
N THR A 58 26.09 -48.10 2.82
CA THR A 58 26.01 -47.81 1.39
C THR A 58 25.34 -46.46 1.17
N LYS A 59 25.79 -45.67 0.18
CA LYS A 59 25.14 -44.38 -0.14
C LYS A 59 23.64 -44.51 -0.41
N LYS A 60 23.21 -45.62 -1.00
CA LYS A 60 21.79 -45.92 -1.25
C LYS A 60 21.02 -46.12 0.05
N HIS A 61 21.59 -46.84 1.02
CA HIS A 61 20.98 -47.01 2.34
C HIS A 61 20.92 -45.68 3.09
N LEU A 62 22.02 -44.94 3.10
CA LEU A 62 22.10 -43.62 3.72
C LEU A 62 21.02 -42.68 3.17
N LEU A 63 20.79 -42.67 1.87
CA LEU A 63 19.70 -41.89 1.26
C LEU A 63 18.32 -42.28 1.77
N THR A 64 18.07 -43.58 1.97
CA THR A 64 16.80 -44.05 2.53
C THR A 64 16.66 -43.59 3.99
N GLU A 65 17.73 -43.68 4.78
CA GLU A 65 17.79 -43.17 6.15
C GLU A 65 17.54 -41.67 6.22
N ILE A 66 18.22 -40.86 5.41
CA ILE A 66 18.01 -39.42 5.33
C ILE A 66 16.55 -39.08 5.03
N LYS A 67 15.92 -39.81 4.09
CA LYS A 67 14.51 -39.61 3.76
C LYS A 67 13.60 -39.98 4.93
N ASN A 68 13.88 -41.09 5.61
CA ASN A 68 13.08 -41.54 6.74
C ASN A 68 13.19 -40.57 7.92
N GLU A 69 14.40 -40.12 8.27
CA GLU A 69 14.63 -39.15 9.34
C GLU A 69 13.98 -37.80 9.03
N CYS A 70 14.10 -37.33 7.78
CA CYS A 70 13.46 -36.08 7.39
C CYS A 70 11.93 -36.18 7.42
N LEU A 71 11.33 -37.32 7.03
CA LEU A 71 9.90 -37.56 7.19
C LEU A 71 9.47 -37.69 8.67
N GLY A 72 10.29 -38.32 9.50
CA GLY A 72 10.08 -38.45 10.94
C GLY A 72 10.02 -37.09 11.64
N ASN A 73 10.82 -36.12 11.18
CA ASN A 73 10.84 -34.74 11.68
C ASN A 73 9.83 -33.81 10.98
N GLY A 74 8.68 -34.34 10.53
CA GLY A 74 7.63 -33.52 9.90
C GLY A 74 8.01 -32.96 8.52
N GLY A 75 9.03 -33.52 7.88
CA GLY A 75 9.47 -33.14 6.54
C GLY A 75 10.53 -32.04 6.49
N ARG A 76 11.13 -31.62 7.62
CA ARG A 76 12.27 -30.67 7.65
C ARG A 76 13.31 -31.14 8.66
N ILE A 77 14.58 -31.17 8.27
CA ILE A 77 15.70 -31.48 9.17
C ILE A 77 16.96 -30.70 8.82
N SER A 78 17.65 -30.15 9.83
CA SER A 78 18.96 -29.52 9.64
C SER A 78 20.04 -30.55 9.36
N LEU A 79 21.00 -30.20 8.51
CA LEU A 79 22.12 -31.09 8.15
C LEU A 79 22.96 -31.48 9.36
N SER A 80 23.14 -30.58 10.32
CA SER A 80 23.87 -30.85 11.58
C SER A 80 23.15 -31.89 12.45
N ALA A 81 21.84 -31.73 12.68
CA ALA A 81 21.05 -32.72 13.41
C ALA A 81 21.03 -34.07 12.71
N LEU A 82 20.92 -34.07 11.38
CA LEU A 82 20.96 -35.29 10.57
C LEU A 82 22.31 -36.02 10.68
N ALA A 83 23.43 -35.29 10.69
CA ALA A 83 24.77 -35.83 10.90
C ALA A 83 24.92 -36.49 12.27
N GLN A 84 24.34 -35.90 13.31
CA GLN A 84 24.35 -36.44 14.67
C GLN A 84 23.50 -37.71 14.78
N VAL A 85 22.28 -37.70 14.25
CA VAL A 85 21.36 -38.85 14.34
C VAL A 85 21.86 -40.05 13.54
N LEU A 86 22.36 -39.82 12.32
CA LEU A 86 22.88 -40.89 11.46
C LEU A 86 24.32 -41.28 11.80
N ASN A 87 25.00 -40.53 12.68
CA ASN A 87 26.40 -40.72 13.02
C ASN A 87 27.31 -40.74 11.78
N VAL A 88 27.07 -39.84 10.82
CA VAL A 88 27.85 -39.70 9.57
C VAL A 88 28.37 -38.27 9.46
N ASN A 89 29.57 -38.11 8.89
CA ASN A 89 30.17 -36.79 8.69
C ASN A 89 29.28 -35.90 7.79
N TYR A 90 29.21 -34.62 8.13
CA TYR A 90 28.48 -33.58 7.42
C TYR A 90 28.78 -33.57 5.92
N ASP A 91 30.07 -33.61 5.55
CA ASP A 91 30.52 -33.53 4.14
C ASP A 91 29.91 -34.66 3.29
N VAL A 92 29.73 -35.83 3.90
CA VAL A 92 29.17 -36.98 3.19
C VAL A 92 27.67 -36.81 3.00
N ILE A 93 26.96 -36.34 4.03
CA ILE A 93 25.52 -36.07 3.94
C ILE A 93 25.24 -35.00 2.89
N GLU A 94 26.03 -33.93 2.85
CA GLU A 94 25.96 -32.89 1.83
C GLU A 94 26.22 -33.46 0.42
N SER A 95 27.28 -34.28 0.26
CA SER A 95 27.61 -34.91 -1.02
C SER A 95 26.51 -35.86 -1.54
N VAL A 96 25.86 -36.57 -0.63
CA VAL A 96 24.81 -37.55 -0.93
C VAL A 96 23.47 -36.85 -1.22
N GLY A 97 23.16 -35.77 -0.48
CA GLY A 97 21.99 -34.95 -0.70
C GLY A 97 22.01 -34.19 -2.03
N SER A 98 23.13 -33.52 -2.32
CA SER A 98 23.35 -32.78 -3.56
C SER A 98 23.25 -33.66 -4.81
N PHE A 99 23.78 -34.89 -4.77
CA PHE A 99 23.63 -35.85 -5.87
C PHE A 99 22.16 -36.20 -6.16
N HIS A 100 21.29 -36.14 -5.15
CA HIS A 100 19.88 -36.49 -5.30
C HIS A 100 19.00 -35.37 -5.88
N ARG A 101 19.47 -34.11 -6.00
CA ARG A 101 18.72 -33.06 -6.71
C ARG A 101 18.31 -33.50 -8.13
N LEU A 102 19.11 -34.36 -8.76
CA LEU A 102 18.88 -34.88 -10.11
C LEU A 102 17.80 -35.97 -10.19
N SER A 103 17.54 -36.69 -9.10
CA SER A 103 16.73 -37.92 -9.14
C SER A 103 15.30 -37.70 -8.65
N HIS A 104 14.53 -36.80 -9.28
CA HIS A 104 13.07 -36.60 -9.09
C HIS A 104 12.53 -36.65 -7.64
N SER A 105 13.39 -36.36 -6.67
CA SER A 105 13.06 -36.60 -5.27
C SER A 105 12.25 -35.44 -4.75
N ARG A 106 11.25 -35.78 -3.97
CA ARG A 106 10.45 -34.82 -3.20
C ARG A 106 11.31 -34.08 -2.16
N LEU A 107 12.55 -34.50 -1.93
CA LEU A 107 13.53 -33.86 -1.05
C LEU A 107 14.20 -32.68 -1.76
N LEU A 108 14.04 -31.50 -1.19
CA LEU A 108 14.69 -30.26 -1.56
C LEU A 108 15.79 -29.96 -0.53
N GLU A 109 16.86 -29.32 -0.99
CA GLU A 109 18.04 -29.02 -0.20
C GLU A 109 18.30 -27.52 -0.22
N ASN A 110 18.60 -26.97 0.94
CA ASN A 110 19.33 -25.72 1.08
C ASN A 110 20.66 -26.03 1.78
N ALA A 111 21.63 -25.10 1.74
CA ALA A 111 22.97 -25.27 2.29
C ALA A 111 23.03 -25.67 3.79
N LEU A 112 21.91 -25.58 4.53
CA LEU A 112 21.83 -25.85 5.96
C LEU A 112 20.80 -26.93 6.35
N PHE A 113 19.84 -27.27 5.48
CA PHE A 113 18.76 -28.18 5.83
C PHE A 113 18.12 -28.83 4.60
N PHE A 114 17.59 -30.04 4.81
CA PHE A 114 16.70 -30.69 3.87
C PHE A 114 15.25 -30.47 4.26
N PHE A 115 14.39 -30.42 3.25
CA PHE A 115 12.95 -30.39 3.44
C PHE A 115 12.23 -31.10 2.32
N PHE A 116 11.10 -31.71 2.62
CA PHE A 116 10.28 -32.37 1.61
C PHE A 116 9.24 -31.42 1.01
N ARG A 117 8.79 -31.77 -0.19
CA ARG A 117 7.68 -31.08 -0.85
C ARG A 117 6.38 -31.13 -0.02
N CYS A 118 6.15 -32.19 0.76
CA CYS A 118 5.00 -32.27 1.67
C CYS A 118 5.07 -31.20 2.77
N TYR A 119 6.26 -30.86 3.27
CA TYR A 119 6.44 -29.76 4.21
C TYR A 119 6.05 -28.43 3.58
N ILE A 120 6.52 -28.15 2.35
CA ILE A 120 6.12 -26.95 1.61
C ILE A 120 4.60 -26.91 1.37
N ASP A 121 4.00 -28.05 1.02
CA ASP A 121 2.56 -28.11 0.78
C ASP A 121 1.75 -27.89 2.08
N HIS A 122 2.27 -28.34 3.23
CA HIS A 122 1.69 -28.03 4.53
C HIS A 122 1.78 -26.53 4.85
N LEU A 123 2.94 -25.91 4.64
CA LEU A 123 3.12 -24.46 4.80
C LEU A 123 2.18 -23.66 3.89
N CYS A 124 1.95 -24.11 2.65
CA CYS A 124 0.95 -23.50 1.76
C CYS A 124 -0.48 -23.59 2.34
N SER A 125 -0.83 -24.72 2.97
CA SER A 125 -2.12 -24.88 3.66
C SER A 125 -2.23 -23.92 4.85
N GLU A 126 -1.20 -23.85 5.69
CA GLU A 126 -1.18 -22.93 6.84
C GLU A 126 -1.32 -21.47 6.41
N ILE A 127 -0.67 -21.05 5.31
CA ILE A 127 -0.86 -19.71 4.76
C ILE A 127 -2.32 -19.49 4.34
N ASN A 128 -2.95 -20.46 3.67
CA ASN A 128 -4.35 -20.33 3.26
C ASN A 128 -5.27 -20.22 4.48
N GLU A 129 -5.03 -20.99 5.54
CA GLU A 129 -5.79 -20.94 6.78
C GLU A 129 -5.66 -19.55 7.43
N GLN A 130 -4.42 -19.07 7.63
CA GLN A 130 -4.18 -17.73 8.19
C GLN A 130 -4.76 -16.61 7.34
N LEU A 131 -4.66 -16.72 6.01
CA LEU A 131 -5.24 -15.76 5.08
C LEU A 131 -6.77 -15.79 5.09
N THR A 132 -7.38 -16.94 5.36
CA THR A 132 -8.84 -17.03 5.48
C THR A 132 -9.33 -16.31 6.73
N GLU A 133 -8.55 -16.35 7.82
CA GLU A 133 -8.88 -15.67 9.08
C GLU A 133 -8.62 -14.15 9.05
N VAL A 134 -7.44 -13.74 8.60
CA VAL A 134 -6.98 -12.34 8.68
C VAL A 134 -7.23 -11.55 7.39
N GLY A 135 -7.26 -12.24 6.24
CA GLY A 135 -7.44 -11.63 4.92
C GLY A 135 -6.17 -11.05 4.28
N ALA A 136 -5.20 -10.62 5.10
CA ALA A 136 -3.90 -10.11 4.67
C ALA A 136 -2.77 -10.64 5.56
N LEU A 137 -1.62 -10.98 4.97
CA LEU A 137 -0.49 -11.57 5.69
C LEU A 137 0.84 -11.02 5.19
N SER A 138 1.70 -10.55 6.12
CA SER A 138 3.05 -10.07 5.77
C SER A 138 4.01 -11.25 5.60
N ILE A 139 4.81 -11.18 4.54
CA ILE A 139 5.88 -12.14 4.25
C ILE A 139 7.00 -12.00 5.28
N SER A 140 7.35 -10.79 5.71
CA SER A 140 8.29 -10.55 6.80
C SER A 140 7.90 -11.28 8.10
N TYR A 141 6.61 -11.42 8.38
CA TYR A 141 6.11 -12.18 9.52
C TYR A 141 6.34 -13.69 9.34
N LEU A 142 6.06 -14.23 8.14
CA LEU A 142 6.31 -15.64 7.82
C LEU A 142 7.79 -16.03 7.94
N VAL A 143 8.70 -15.20 7.42
CA VAL A 143 10.16 -15.41 7.51
C VAL A 143 10.60 -15.58 8.96
N LYS A 144 10.10 -14.70 9.85
CA LYS A 144 10.43 -14.71 11.28
C LYS A 144 9.86 -15.93 11.99
N ASN A 145 8.60 -16.27 11.71
CA ASN A 145 7.92 -17.34 12.41
C ASN A 145 8.43 -18.73 12.02
N TRP A 146 8.77 -18.92 10.75
CA TRP A 146 9.18 -20.23 10.24
C TRP A 146 10.69 -20.44 10.25
N ASN A 147 11.49 -19.41 10.59
CA ASN A 147 12.95 -19.47 10.51
C ASN A 147 13.42 -20.01 9.15
N LEU A 148 12.81 -19.52 8.07
CA LEU A 148 13.13 -19.89 6.69
C LEU A 148 13.71 -18.67 5.97
N PRO A 149 14.84 -18.82 5.24
CA PRO A 149 15.38 -17.75 4.41
C PRO A 149 14.36 -17.27 3.38
N PHE A 150 14.37 -15.96 3.11
CA PHE A 150 13.45 -15.35 2.16
C PHE A 150 13.54 -15.97 0.76
N ASP A 151 14.74 -16.26 0.28
CA ASP A 151 14.97 -16.83 -1.06
C ASP A 151 14.26 -18.18 -1.22
N LEU A 152 14.30 -19.02 -0.18
CA LEU A 152 13.62 -20.32 -0.19
C LEU A 152 12.10 -20.15 -0.26
N LEU A 153 11.55 -19.23 0.54
CA LEU A 153 10.12 -18.92 0.47
C LEU A 153 9.75 -18.42 -0.92
N ASN A 154 10.58 -17.59 -1.54
CA ASN A 154 10.34 -17.07 -2.87
C ASN A 154 10.32 -18.17 -3.94
N ASP A 155 11.31 -19.05 -3.91
CA ASP A 155 11.48 -20.11 -4.90
C ASP A 155 10.44 -21.23 -4.78
N HIS A 156 10.00 -21.55 -3.56
CA HIS A 156 9.14 -22.72 -3.33
C HIS A 156 7.71 -22.42 -2.91
N ILE A 157 7.47 -21.30 -2.23
CA ILE A 157 6.15 -20.92 -1.70
C ILE A 157 5.54 -19.82 -2.57
N PHE A 158 6.25 -18.72 -2.82
CA PHE A 158 5.69 -17.61 -3.59
C PHE A 158 5.55 -17.92 -5.08
N ALA A 159 6.38 -18.81 -5.61
CA ALA A 159 6.16 -19.40 -6.93
C ALA A 159 4.82 -20.17 -7.06
N LYS A 160 4.19 -20.54 -5.92
CA LYS A 160 2.89 -21.23 -5.87
C LYS A 160 1.71 -20.32 -5.52
N VAL A 161 1.93 -19.01 -5.40
CA VAL A 161 0.86 -18.02 -5.20
C VAL A 161 0.00 -17.96 -6.46
N GLY A 162 -1.31 -18.01 -6.29
CA GLY A 162 -2.30 -18.09 -7.37
C GLY A 162 -2.65 -19.51 -7.82
N CYS A 163 -1.88 -20.54 -7.45
CA CYS A 163 -2.23 -21.94 -7.74
C CYS A 163 -2.55 -22.77 -6.49
N LYS A 164 -1.61 -22.86 -5.53
CA LYS A 164 -1.85 -23.52 -4.24
C LYS A 164 -2.26 -22.55 -3.16
N ILE A 165 -1.77 -21.32 -3.22
CA ILE A 165 -2.10 -20.27 -2.27
C ILE A 165 -3.11 -19.33 -2.94
N ASN A 166 -4.31 -19.23 -2.35
CA ASN A 166 -5.41 -18.43 -2.87
C ASN A 166 -5.25 -16.95 -2.49
N ALA A 167 -4.16 -16.35 -2.96
CA ALA A 167 -3.78 -14.99 -2.65
C ALA A 167 -3.20 -14.27 -3.87
N THR A 168 -3.22 -12.95 -3.82
CA THR A 168 -2.43 -12.07 -4.67
C THR A 168 -1.29 -11.48 -3.84
N ARG A 169 -0.12 -11.34 -4.45
CA ARG A 169 1.06 -10.77 -3.79
C ARG A 169 1.24 -9.34 -4.28
N ASP A 170 1.38 -8.41 -3.34
CA ASP A 170 1.84 -7.05 -3.58
C ASP A 170 3.01 -6.76 -2.63
N PHE A 171 4.21 -6.71 -3.22
CA PHE A 171 5.50 -6.63 -2.52
C PHE A 171 5.67 -7.66 -1.39
N ASP A 172 5.55 -7.19 -0.14
CA ASP A 172 5.74 -7.96 1.10
C ASP A 172 4.42 -8.48 1.70
N ILE A 173 3.28 -8.22 1.07
CA ILE A 173 1.97 -8.57 1.64
C ILE A 173 1.22 -9.49 0.67
N LEU A 174 0.66 -10.55 1.22
CA LEU A 174 -0.28 -11.44 0.56
C LEU A 174 -1.70 -11.03 0.93
N TYR A 175 -2.56 -10.87 -0.06
CA TYR A 175 -3.95 -10.50 0.11
C TYR A 175 -4.86 -11.58 -0.43
N THR A 176 -5.96 -11.85 0.26
CA THR A 176 -7.05 -12.63 -0.33
C THR A 176 -7.92 -11.75 -1.21
N GLN A 177 -8.54 -12.36 -2.22
CA GLN A 177 -9.49 -11.64 -3.07
C GLN A 177 -10.69 -11.11 -2.27
N ASN A 178 -11.14 -11.87 -1.27
CA ASN A 178 -12.22 -11.46 -0.37
C ASN A 178 -11.84 -10.19 0.39
N TYR A 179 -10.65 -10.14 0.97
CA TYR A 179 -10.14 -8.95 1.65
C TYR A 179 -10.06 -7.75 0.70
N LEU A 180 -9.47 -7.91 -0.49
CA LEU A 180 -9.41 -6.83 -1.49
C LEU A 180 -10.80 -6.30 -1.86
N SER A 181 -11.76 -7.19 -2.04
CA SER A 181 -13.14 -6.80 -2.35
C SER A 181 -13.81 -6.06 -1.19
N ALA A 182 -13.57 -6.49 0.05
CA ALA A 182 -14.06 -5.82 1.25
C ALA A 182 -13.46 -4.41 1.37
N GLN A 183 -12.15 -4.26 1.16
CA GLN A 183 -11.48 -2.95 1.17
C GLN A 183 -11.98 -2.05 0.05
N LYS A 184 -12.20 -2.60 -1.16
CA LYS A 184 -12.82 -1.87 -2.27
C LYS A 184 -14.23 -1.39 -1.91
N ASN A 185 -15.02 -2.22 -1.24
CA ASN A 185 -16.35 -1.84 -0.76
C ASN A 185 -16.29 -0.76 0.32
N LEU A 186 -15.30 -0.79 1.22
CA LEU A 186 -15.08 0.26 2.21
C LEU A 186 -14.72 1.59 1.55
N ILE A 187 -13.81 1.59 0.57
CA ILE A 187 -13.50 2.81 -0.22
C ILE A 187 -14.79 3.35 -0.85
N ARG A 188 -15.58 2.50 -1.50
CA ARG A 188 -16.86 2.91 -2.09
C ARG A 188 -17.79 3.53 -1.05
N ALA A 189 -17.94 2.91 0.12
CA ALA A 189 -18.79 3.41 1.19
C ALA A 189 -18.31 4.78 1.71
N VAL A 190 -17.01 4.94 1.96
CA VAL A 190 -16.42 6.20 2.45
C VAL A 190 -16.65 7.31 1.42
N VAL A 191 -16.27 7.07 0.17
CA VAL A 191 -16.37 8.05 -0.92
C VAL A 191 -17.84 8.50 -1.13
N ASN A 192 -18.79 7.56 -1.06
CA ASN A 192 -20.22 7.87 -1.17
C ASN A 192 -20.77 8.64 0.05
N ALA A 193 -20.21 8.44 1.24
CA ALA A 193 -20.65 9.11 2.47
C ALA A 193 -20.11 10.55 2.59
N LEU A 194 -19.04 10.89 1.86
CA LEU A 194 -18.43 12.21 1.96
C LEU A 194 -19.26 13.29 1.27
N THR A 195 -19.54 14.35 2.02
CA THR A 195 -20.29 15.54 1.54
C THR A 195 -19.45 16.81 1.51
N LYS A 196 -18.22 16.76 2.04
CA LYS A 196 -17.29 17.89 2.13
C LYS A 196 -15.96 17.50 1.51
N VAL A 197 -15.22 18.50 1.05
CA VAL A 197 -13.84 18.31 0.59
C VAL A 197 -13.01 17.71 1.72
N THR A 198 -12.39 16.57 1.43
CA THR A 198 -11.70 15.77 2.45
C THR A 198 -10.31 15.38 1.95
N PRO A 199 -9.25 15.56 2.77
CA PRO A 199 -7.92 15.06 2.43
C PRO A 199 -7.94 13.55 2.19
N VAL A 200 -7.25 13.06 1.15
CA VAL A 200 -7.22 11.62 0.86
C VAL A 200 -6.47 10.84 1.94
N SER A 201 -5.44 11.44 2.55
CA SER A 201 -4.74 10.86 3.70
C SER A 201 -5.69 10.44 4.80
N LYS A 202 -6.65 11.31 5.15
CA LYS A 202 -7.66 11.01 6.18
C LYS A 202 -8.55 9.81 5.81
N MET A 203 -8.84 9.61 4.52
CA MET A 203 -9.59 8.43 4.06
C MET A 203 -8.74 7.17 4.18
N ILE A 204 -7.47 7.22 3.72
CA ILE A 204 -6.53 6.10 3.82
C ILE A 204 -6.36 5.67 5.28
N ASP A 205 -6.15 6.64 6.18
CA ASP A 205 -5.99 6.40 7.62
C ASP A 205 -7.25 5.76 8.23
N SER A 206 -8.44 6.16 7.78
CA SER A 206 -9.71 5.59 8.27
C SER A 206 -9.96 4.16 7.81
N ILE A 207 -9.41 3.76 6.65
CA ILE A 207 -9.57 2.42 6.08
C ILE A 207 -8.46 1.49 6.58
N GLY A 208 -7.27 2.03 6.88
CA GLY A 208 -6.15 1.27 7.42
C GLY A 208 -5.38 0.45 6.36
N ILE A 209 -5.34 0.92 5.12
CA ILE A 209 -4.63 0.26 4.01
C ILE A 209 -3.45 1.10 3.52
N SER A 210 -2.51 0.47 2.79
CA SER A 210 -1.37 1.19 2.22
C SER A 210 -1.83 2.18 1.14
N PRO A 211 -1.11 3.30 0.94
CA PRO A 211 -1.45 4.26 -0.11
C PRO A 211 -1.43 3.65 -1.51
N SER A 212 -0.47 2.75 -1.78
CA SER A 212 -0.38 2.04 -3.06
C SER A 212 -1.64 1.22 -3.32
N LEU A 213 -2.07 0.42 -2.34
CA LEU A 213 -3.26 -0.41 -2.46
C LEU A 213 -4.53 0.44 -2.60
N PHE A 214 -4.63 1.54 -1.82
CA PHE A 214 -5.74 2.48 -1.93
C PHE A 214 -5.87 2.98 -3.37
N TRP A 215 -4.78 3.44 -3.99
CA TRP A 215 -4.84 3.97 -5.35
C TRP A 215 -5.18 2.91 -6.39
N THR A 216 -4.67 1.68 -6.26
CA THR A 216 -5.05 0.57 -7.15
C THR A 216 -6.56 0.31 -7.08
N LEU A 217 -7.11 0.17 -5.88
CA LEU A 217 -8.55 -0.08 -5.69
C LEU A 217 -9.41 1.13 -6.09
N PHE A 218 -8.93 2.34 -5.83
CA PHE A 218 -9.59 3.58 -6.24
C PHE A 218 -9.64 3.71 -7.76
N ASP A 219 -8.56 3.39 -8.47
CA ASP A 219 -8.52 3.41 -9.93
C ASP A 219 -9.44 2.35 -10.55
N GLU A 220 -9.55 1.17 -9.94
CA GLU A 220 -10.54 0.20 -10.35
C GLU A 220 -11.97 0.74 -10.19
N LEU A 221 -12.28 1.39 -9.07
CA LEU A 221 -13.59 2.02 -8.87
C LEU A 221 -13.84 3.18 -9.84
N LEU A 222 -12.79 3.93 -10.20
CA LEU A 222 -12.88 5.00 -11.19
C LEU A 222 -13.20 4.42 -12.57
N SER A 223 -12.55 3.32 -12.96
CA SER A 223 -12.83 2.68 -14.25
C SER A 223 -14.24 2.10 -14.34
N CYS A 224 -14.84 1.72 -13.21
CA CYS A 224 -16.24 1.32 -13.10
C CYS A 224 -17.24 2.49 -13.00
N ASN A 225 -16.79 3.76 -13.03
CA ASN A 225 -17.61 4.96 -12.82
C ASN A 225 -18.37 4.98 -11.46
N GLU A 226 -17.82 4.34 -10.43
CA GLU A 226 -18.49 4.21 -9.12
C GLU A 226 -18.10 5.33 -8.13
N ILE A 227 -17.26 6.29 -8.54
CA ILE A 227 -16.78 7.37 -7.68
C ILE A 227 -17.53 8.67 -7.99
N PRO A 228 -18.42 9.16 -7.11
CA PRO A 228 -19.20 10.38 -7.33
C PRO A 228 -18.43 11.63 -6.93
N GLY A 229 -17.25 11.84 -7.51
CA GLY A 229 -16.44 13.02 -7.22
C GLY A 229 -15.14 13.05 -8.01
N LYS A 230 -14.29 14.04 -7.69
CA LYS A 230 -13.00 14.24 -8.34
C LYS A 230 -11.92 14.44 -7.30
N THR A 231 -10.69 14.04 -7.62
CA THR A 231 -9.52 14.38 -6.82
C THR A 231 -8.90 15.66 -7.35
N ILE A 232 -8.46 16.53 -6.44
CA ILE A 232 -7.74 17.77 -6.74
C ILE A 232 -6.36 17.68 -6.08
N GLY A 233 -5.31 17.86 -6.86
CA GLY A 233 -3.92 17.74 -6.42
C GLY A 233 -3.21 16.52 -6.99
N SER A 234 -1.90 16.45 -6.77
CA SER A 234 -1.07 15.32 -7.21
C SER A 234 -1.22 14.15 -6.23
N ARG A 235 -1.28 12.91 -6.74
CA ARG A 235 -1.39 11.68 -5.92
C ARG A 235 -0.23 11.48 -4.95
N ASN A 236 0.91 12.07 -5.25
CA ASN A 236 2.13 12.01 -4.43
C ASN A 236 2.21 13.18 -3.43
N SER A 237 1.26 14.11 -3.45
CA SER A 237 1.25 15.28 -2.57
C SER A 237 0.40 15.01 -1.33
N SER A 238 0.87 15.50 -0.17
CA SER A 238 0.08 15.56 1.06
C SER A 238 -1.18 16.43 0.94
N HIS A 239 -1.23 17.29 -0.08
CA HIS A 239 -2.32 18.23 -0.33
C HIS A 239 -3.29 17.75 -1.41
N ILE A 240 -3.46 16.42 -1.56
CA ILE A 240 -4.51 15.87 -2.41
C ILE A 240 -5.84 15.78 -1.65
N PHE A 241 -6.89 16.30 -2.29
CA PHE A 241 -8.23 16.34 -1.74
C PHE A 241 -9.20 15.58 -2.63
N TYR A 242 -10.15 14.90 -2.00
CA TYR A 242 -11.32 14.38 -2.68
C TYR A 242 -12.47 15.39 -2.56
N VAL A 243 -13.06 15.74 -3.70
CA VAL A 243 -14.18 16.67 -3.84
C VAL A 243 -15.41 15.89 -4.32
N PRO A 244 -16.39 15.65 -3.43
CA PRO A 244 -17.64 15.00 -3.79
C PRO A 244 -18.45 15.84 -4.80
N ASN A 245 -19.17 15.19 -5.71
CA ASN A 245 -20.06 15.87 -6.66
C ASN A 245 -21.16 16.66 -5.95
N ILE A 246 -21.65 16.15 -4.82
CA ILE A 246 -22.64 16.85 -3.99
C ILE A 246 -22.08 18.17 -3.44
N HIS A 247 -20.81 18.19 -3.03
CA HIS A 247 -20.15 19.41 -2.58
C HIS A 247 -20.11 20.44 -3.72
N THR A 248 -19.64 20.04 -4.91
CA THR A 248 -19.60 20.91 -6.09
C THR A 248 -20.99 21.46 -6.43
N LYS A 249 -22.03 20.62 -6.39
CA LYS A 249 -23.41 21.04 -6.66
C LYS A 249 -23.90 22.07 -5.63
N LEU A 250 -23.70 21.80 -4.35
CA LEU A 250 -24.14 22.70 -3.28
C LEU A 250 -23.37 24.02 -3.28
N SER A 251 -22.06 24.00 -3.54
CA SER A 251 -21.25 25.21 -3.65
C SER A 251 -21.70 26.09 -4.83
N ARG A 252 -22.01 25.49 -5.99
CA ARG A 252 -22.57 26.23 -7.13
C ARG A 252 -23.92 26.87 -6.78
N LEU A 253 -24.85 26.10 -6.21
CA LEU A 253 -26.16 26.61 -5.80
C LEU A 253 -26.05 27.74 -4.79
N PHE A 254 -25.15 27.62 -3.80
CA PHE A 254 -24.90 28.64 -2.81
C PHE A 254 -24.42 29.95 -3.45
N VAL A 255 -23.44 29.87 -4.36
CA VAL A 255 -22.88 31.06 -5.02
C VAL A 255 -23.93 31.72 -5.91
N THR A 256 -24.66 30.96 -6.72
CA THR A 256 -25.73 31.50 -7.58
C THR A 256 -26.83 32.18 -6.76
N LYS A 257 -27.28 31.56 -5.66
CA LYS A 257 -28.31 32.13 -4.80
C LYS A 257 -27.82 33.40 -4.09
N THR A 258 -26.62 33.36 -3.52
CA THR A 258 -26.04 34.51 -2.82
C THR A 258 -25.87 35.70 -3.77
N PHE A 259 -25.41 35.44 -5.00
CA PHE A 259 -25.25 36.48 -6.02
C PHE A 259 -26.58 37.09 -6.47
N ALA A 260 -27.62 36.26 -6.66
CA ALA A 260 -28.95 36.74 -7.02
C ALA A 260 -29.59 37.60 -5.93
N GLU A 261 -29.39 37.26 -4.65
CA GLU A 261 -29.99 37.96 -3.52
C GLU A 261 -29.24 39.24 -3.12
N HIS A 262 -27.91 39.20 -3.08
CA HIS A 262 -27.10 40.27 -2.50
C HIS A 262 -26.30 41.07 -3.51
N GLN A 263 -26.15 40.58 -4.75
CA GLN A 263 -25.28 41.16 -5.79
C GLN A 263 -23.81 41.35 -5.35
N LEU A 264 -23.43 40.76 -4.22
CA LEU A 264 -22.13 40.85 -3.58
C LEU A 264 -21.67 39.46 -3.17
N LEU A 265 -20.44 39.10 -3.54
CA LEU A 265 -19.78 37.87 -3.11
C LEU A 265 -18.43 38.18 -2.49
N GLU A 266 -18.20 37.74 -1.26
CA GLU A 266 -16.88 37.84 -0.64
C GLU A 266 -15.97 36.70 -1.13
N LEU A 267 -14.76 37.05 -1.56
CA LEU A 267 -13.76 36.07 -2.03
C LEU A 267 -13.32 35.10 -0.91
N SER A 268 -13.46 35.53 0.34
CA SER A 268 -13.22 34.71 1.54
C SER A 268 -14.14 33.49 1.60
N ILE A 269 -15.39 33.62 1.15
CA ILE A 269 -16.39 32.55 1.15
C ILE A 269 -16.03 31.49 0.09
N LEU A 270 -15.58 31.92 -1.09
CA LEU A 270 -15.14 31.01 -2.14
C LEU A 270 -13.94 30.17 -1.71
N LYS A 271 -12.98 30.78 -0.99
CA LYS A 271 -11.86 30.04 -0.38
C LYS A 271 -12.35 29.00 0.65
N LYS A 272 -13.34 29.34 1.49
CA LYS A 272 -13.95 28.39 2.44
C LYS A 272 -14.67 27.23 1.74
N LEU A 273 -15.23 27.47 0.55
CA LEU A 273 -15.83 26.43 -0.31
C LEU A 273 -14.79 25.63 -1.10
N SER A 274 -13.50 25.74 -0.77
CA SER A 274 -12.40 25.02 -1.45
C SER A 274 -12.31 25.31 -2.96
N ILE A 275 -12.71 26.51 -3.39
CA ILE A 275 -12.59 26.96 -4.78
C ILE A 275 -11.22 27.64 -4.95
N THR A 276 -10.30 26.97 -5.64
CA THR A 276 -8.92 27.44 -5.81
C THR A 276 -8.81 28.60 -6.82
N ASP A 277 -9.62 28.56 -7.88
CA ASP A 277 -9.66 29.60 -8.91
C ASP A 277 -11.08 30.21 -9.00
N PRO A 278 -11.32 31.31 -8.26
CA PRO A 278 -12.61 32.00 -8.26
C PRO A 278 -13.04 32.50 -9.65
N LEU A 279 -12.10 32.96 -10.47
CA LEU A 279 -12.41 33.64 -11.73
C LEU A 279 -12.96 32.66 -12.77
N SER A 280 -12.26 31.53 -12.97
CA SER A 280 -12.74 30.49 -13.88
C SER A 280 -14.06 29.88 -13.41
N PHE A 281 -14.19 29.65 -12.10
CA PHE A 281 -15.43 29.13 -11.51
C PHE A 281 -16.63 30.07 -11.75
N LEU A 282 -16.46 31.38 -11.54
CA LEU A 282 -17.52 32.35 -11.75
C LEU A 282 -17.88 32.54 -13.22
N LYS A 283 -16.88 32.51 -14.10
CA LYS A 283 -17.09 32.57 -15.55
C LYS A 283 -17.92 31.39 -16.07
N GLU A 284 -17.74 30.21 -15.47
CA GLU A 284 -18.52 29.01 -15.82
C GLU A 284 -19.93 29.02 -15.19
N LEU A 285 -20.10 29.70 -14.05
CA LEU A 285 -21.36 29.68 -13.30
C LEU A 285 -22.33 30.79 -13.71
N LEU A 286 -21.83 31.98 -14.04
CA LEU A 286 -22.63 33.17 -14.30
C LEU A 286 -22.83 33.41 -15.81
N PRO A 287 -23.97 33.96 -16.23
CA PRO A 287 -24.16 34.43 -17.60
C PRO A 287 -23.09 35.45 -18.00
N GLU A 288 -22.64 35.46 -19.26
CA GLU A 288 -21.59 36.39 -19.72
C GLU A 288 -21.91 37.87 -19.46
N SER A 289 -23.20 38.25 -19.51
CA SER A 289 -23.66 39.61 -19.20
C SER A 289 -23.31 40.01 -17.78
N ASP A 290 -23.56 39.12 -16.83
CA ASP A 290 -23.34 39.33 -15.41
C ASP A 290 -21.85 39.29 -15.10
N PHE A 291 -21.09 38.42 -15.78
CA PHE A 291 -19.65 38.35 -15.58
C PHE A 291 -18.92 39.62 -16.06
N LYS A 292 -19.39 40.26 -17.13
CA LYS A 292 -18.80 41.51 -17.65
C LYS A 292 -19.07 42.73 -16.77
N SER A 293 -20.22 42.77 -16.07
CA SER A 293 -20.55 43.85 -15.14
C SER A 293 -20.00 43.66 -13.72
N LEU A 294 -19.26 42.58 -13.47
CA LEU A 294 -18.62 42.35 -12.18
C LEU A 294 -17.44 43.30 -11.98
N ILE A 295 -17.50 44.05 -10.88
CA ILE A 295 -16.37 44.82 -10.35
C ILE A 295 -15.60 43.93 -9.38
N PHE A 296 -14.34 43.65 -9.72
CA PHE A 296 -13.43 42.85 -8.91
C PHE A 296 -12.69 43.73 -7.90
N LEU A 297 -13.07 43.63 -6.62
CA LEU A 297 -12.31 44.20 -5.52
C LEU A 297 -11.40 43.11 -4.92
N PRO A 298 -10.26 43.47 -4.28
CA PRO A 298 -9.32 42.50 -3.72
C PRO A 298 -9.93 41.50 -2.73
N SER A 299 -11.03 41.87 -2.08
CA SER A 299 -11.73 41.07 -1.07
C SER A 299 -13.17 40.71 -1.44
N LYS A 300 -13.79 41.42 -2.39
CA LYS A 300 -15.23 41.34 -2.69
C LYS A 300 -15.50 41.46 -4.19
N LEU A 301 -16.60 40.88 -4.64
CA LEU A 301 -17.10 40.97 -6.01
C LEU A 301 -18.44 41.68 -5.94
N LEU A 302 -18.62 42.72 -6.77
CA LEU A 302 -19.85 43.50 -6.79
C LEU A 302 -20.45 43.48 -8.20
N LYS A 303 -21.74 43.19 -8.32
CA LYS A 303 -22.50 43.47 -9.54
C LYS A 303 -23.03 44.89 -9.44
N GLU A 304 -22.45 45.81 -10.21
CA GLU A 304 -22.98 47.13 -10.59
C GLU A 304 -23.99 47.80 -9.62
N ILE A 305 -23.70 47.85 -8.31
CA ILE A 305 -24.45 48.69 -7.35
C ILE A 305 -24.07 50.16 -7.57
N MET A 306 -23.11 50.48 -8.45
CA MET A 306 -22.76 51.88 -8.74
C MET A 306 -23.98 52.69 -9.16
N GLU A 307 -24.92 52.16 -9.94
CA GLU A 307 -26.16 52.90 -10.25
C GLU A 307 -26.98 53.22 -8.99
N ASN A 308 -27.10 52.27 -8.05
CA ASN A 308 -27.84 52.48 -6.81
C ASN A 308 -27.09 53.40 -5.83
N VAL A 309 -25.76 53.30 -5.74
CA VAL A 309 -24.94 54.18 -4.91
C VAL A 309 -24.94 55.59 -5.48
N GLU A 310 -24.82 55.76 -6.80
CA GLU A 310 -24.91 57.06 -7.44
C GLU A 310 -26.29 57.69 -7.21
N ASN A 311 -27.36 56.90 -7.32
CA ASN A 311 -28.71 57.38 -7.02
C ASN A 311 -28.89 57.78 -5.54
N GLU A 312 -28.39 56.98 -4.61
CA GLU A 312 -28.42 57.28 -3.16
C GLU A 312 -27.57 58.51 -2.83
N VAL A 313 -26.35 58.63 -3.37
CA VAL A 313 -25.48 59.80 -3.19
C VAL A 313 -26.13 61.06 -3.75
N GLN A 314 -26.74 60.99 -4.94
CA GLN A 314 -27.49 62.11 -5.51
C GLN A 314 -28.72 62.50 -4.65
N LEU A 315 -29.37 61.52 -4.01
CA LEU A 315 -30.48 61.77 -3.07
C LEU A 315 -30.00 62.41 -1.77
N VAL A 316 -28.86 61.96 -1.23
CA VAL A 316 -28.24 62.58 -0.06
C VAL A 316 -27.81 64.01 -0.37
N ASP A 317 -27.20 64.27 -1.53
CA ASP A 317 -26.86 65.63 -1.96
C ASP A 317 -28.11 66.51 -2.08
N ARG A 318 -29.19 66.00 -2.69
CA ARG A 318 -30.45 66.75 -2.80
C ARG A 318 -31.07 67.05 -1.43
N THR A 319 -31.12 66.09 -0.52
CA THR A 319 -31.68 66.30 0.83
C THR A 319 -30.81 67.20 1.70
N THR A 320 -29.49 67.17 1.53
CA THR A 320 -28.55 68.07 2.21
C THR A 320 -28.69 69.51 1.69
N ILE A 321 -28.87 69.68 0.37
CA ILE A 321 -29.18 70.98 -0.25
C ILE A 321 -30.56 71.50 0.19
N GLU A 322 -31.56 70.63 0.36
CA GLU A 322 -32.87 71.04 0.88
C GLU A 322 -32.85 71.39 2.37
N LYS A 323 -32.08 70.67 3.18
CA LYS A 323 -31.88 71.00 4.60
C LYS A 323 -31.08 72.29 4.78
N SER A 324 -30.08 72.59 3.94
CA SER A 324 -29.39 73.88 3.99
C SER A 324 -30.31 75.03 3.58
N LYS A 325 -31.22 74.82 2.60
CA LYS A 325 -32.26 75.81 2.23
C LYS A 325 -33.34 76.01 3.31
N LYS A 326 -33.69 74.99 4.09
CA LYS A 326 -34.63 75.13 5.22
C LYS A 326 -33.95 75.65 6.50
N GLY A 327 -32.68 75.29 6.74
CA GLY A 327 -31.88 75.79 7.86
C GLY A 327 -31.64 77.30 7.80
N GLN A 328 -31.56 77.89 6.61
CA GLN A 328 -31.52 79.34 6.45
C GLN A 328 -32.85 80.06 6.78
N LYS A 329 -33.93 79.35 7.10
CA LYS A 329 -35.19 79.96 7.57
C LYS A 329 -35.51 79.75 9.05
N GLN A 330 -34.65 79.07 9.81
CA GLN A 330 -34.87 78.87 11.25
C GLN A 330 -33.57 78.97 12.03
N ALA A 331 -32.83 80.06 11.82
CA ALA A 331 -31.80 80.51 12.74
C ALA A 331 -32.45 81.25 13.93
N SER A 332 -33.13 80.51 14.81
CA SER A 332 -33.27 80.92 16.22
C SER A 332 -33.80 79.75 17.06
N LYS A 333 -32.94 79.32 18.00
CA LYS A 333 -33.18 78.50 19.19
C LYS A 333 -32.90 76.99 19.10
N THR A 334 -31.97 76.63 20.00
CA THR A 334 -31.70 75.37 20.70
C THR A 334 -30.96 74.27 19.95
N GLU A 335 -29.65 74.32 20.18
CA GLU A 335 -28.68 73.21 20.27
C GLU A 335 -29.27 72.00 21.02
N ASP A 336 -29.05 70.78 20.50
CA ASP A 336 -28.40 69.68 21.25
C ASP A 336 -28.46 68.32 20.50
N VAL A 337 -27.26 67.85 20.14
CA VAL A 337 -26.77 66.46 20.19
C VAL A 337 -27.61 65.34 19.54
N VAL A 338 -27.69 65.33 18.20
CA VAL A 338 -27.84 64.07 17.40
C VAL A 338 -26.98 64.10 16.12
N GLY A 339 -26.41 65.25 15.74
CA GLY A 339 -25.65 65.41 14.49
C GLY A 339 -24.27 64.76 14.46
N ASP A 340 -23.64 64.53 15.62
CA ASP A 340 -22.20 64.23 15.64
C ASP A 340 -21.86 62.77 15.36
N PHE A 341 -22.79 61.82 15.55
CA PHE A 341 -22.45 60.40 15.35
C PHE A 341 -22.46 59.98 13.87
N PHE A 342 -23.35 60.55 13.05
CA PHE A 342 -23.43 60.23 11.62
C PHE A 342 -22.43 61.03 10.76
N TYR A 343 -22.01 62.21 11.22
CA TYR A 343 -21.05 63.02 10.46
C TYR A 343 -19.64 62.42 10.48
N ILE A 344 -19.25 61.73 11.57
CA ILE A 344 -17.91 61.16 11.68
C ILE A 344 -17.72 59.99 10.69
N ASP A 345 -18.70 59.11 10.52
CA ASP A 345 -18.57 57.97 9.59
C ASP A 345 -18.52 58.41 8.12
N LEU A 346 -19.37 59.38 7.73
CA LEU A 346 -19.37 59.88 6.36
C LEU A 346 -18.11 60.72 6.06
N PHE A 347 -17.62 61.49 7.04
CA PHE A 347 -16.40 62.28 6.87
C PHE A 347 -15.15 61.39 6.82
N ILE A 348 -15.10 60.28 7.56
CA ILE A 348 -14.02 59.29 7.46
C ILE A 348 -14.03 58.64 6.07
N ILE A 349 -15.19 58.25 5.54
CA ILE A 349 -15.30 57.68 4.19
C ILE A 349 -14.87 58.69 3.12
N LEU A 350 -15.30 59.95 3.24
CA LEU A 350 -14.85 61.00 2.33
C LEU A 350 -13.36 61.27 2.44
N ILE A 351 -12.79 61.33 3.66
CA ILE A 351 -11.34 61.51 3.86
C ILE A 351 -10.59 60.34 3.22
N PHE A 352 -11.04 59.09 3.40
CA PHE A 352 -10.38 57.96 2.75
C PHE A 352 -10.45 58.05 1.23
N TYR A 353 -11.59 58.45 0.67
CA TYR A 353 -11.76 58.63 -0.76
C TYR A 353 -10.88 59.77 -1.32
N TYR A 354 -10.86 60.93 -0.64
CA TYR A 354 -10.03 62.06 -1.02
C TYR A 354 -8.54 61.80 -0.79
N CYS A 355 -8.14 61.14 0.31
CA CYS A 355 -6.76 60.70 0.51
C CYS A 355 -6.35 59.72 -0.57
N PHE A 356 -7.20 58.79 -1.00
CA PHE A 356 -6.88 57.84 -2.07
C PHE A 356 -6.70 58.55 -3.40
N ILE A 357 -7.59 59.50 -3.75
CA ILE A 357 -7.45 60.34 -4.94
C ILE A 357 -6.19 61.19 -4.87
N PHE A 358 -5.89 61.81 -3.73
CA PHE A 358 -4.73 62.68 -3.58
C PHE A 358 -3.42 61.89 -3.64
N LEU A 359 -3.37 60.68 -3.05
CA LEU A 359 -2.22 59.79 -3.14
C LEU A 359 -2.01 59.29 -4.57
N PHE A 360 -3.11 59.00 -5.28
CA PHE A 360 -3.07 58.60 -6.69
C PHE A 360 -2.58 59.76 -7.58
N PHE A 361 -3.01 61.00 -7.30
CA PHE A 361 -2.56 62.17 -8.03
C PHE A 361 -1.08 62.49 -7.75
N PHE A 362 -0.61 62.34 -6.50
CA PHE A 362 0.79 62.54 -6.15
C PHE A 362 1.69 61.50 -6.82
N LEU A 363 1.29 60.22 -6.83
CA LEU A 363 2.01 59.15 -7.55
C LEU A 363 2.04 59.39 -9.07
N LEU A 364 1.02 60.05 -9.63
CA LEU A 364 1.00 60.35 -11.07
C LEU A 364 1.85 61.58 -11.43
N VAL A 365 1.93 62.58 -10.55
CA VAL A 365 2.73 63.79 -10.78
C VAL A 365 4.23 63.53 -10.56
N ASP A 366 4.60 62.69 -9.58
CA ASP A 366 6.00 62.28 -9.41
C ASP A 366 6.52 61.40 -10.56
N HIS A 367 5.63 60.84 -11.39
CA HIS A 367 6.02 60.06 -12.56
C HIS A 367 6.11 60.90 -13.86
N LEU A 368 5.78 62.20 -13.79
CA LEU A 368 5.78 63.14 -14.92
C LEU A 368 6.75 64.34 -14.75
N CYS A 369 7.52 64.39 -13.66
CA CYS A 369 8.76 65.17 -13.55
C CYS A 369 9.96 64.22 -13.64
#